data_AF-A0A964JND0-F1
#
_entry.id   AF-A0A964JND0-F1
#
_cell.length_a   1.000
_cell.length_b   1.000
_cell.length_c   1.000
_cell.angle_alpha   90.00
_cell.angle_beta   90.00
_cell.angle_gamma   90.00
#
_symmetry.space_group_name_H-M   'P 1'
#
loop_
_entity.id
_entity.type
_entity.pdbx_description
1 polymer ?
#
loop_
_entity_poly.entity_id
_entity_poly.type
_entity_poly.pdbx_seq_one_letter_code
_entity_poly.pdbx_strand_id
1 'polypeptide(L)' 'MRSLTPRGIREAARREGISINQFIASASGEKLAAWAMEGYLAARGRRGDRAQFEAALARVGADEPAPGDEV' A
#
# COMPACT_ATOMS: atom_id res chain seq x y z
N MET A 1 6.79 -17.36 -3.70
CA MET A 1 5.76 -17.19 -2.66
C MET A 1 6.23 -17.94 -1.42
N ARG A 2 6.52 -17.25 -0.31
CA ARG A 2 6.99 -17.91 0.93
C ARG A 2 5.82 -18.76 1.44
N SER A 3 5.98 -20.08 1.49
CA SER A 3 4.92 -20.97 1.93
C SER A 3 4.61 -20.71 3.40
N LEU A 4 3.32 -20.54 3.73
CA LEU A 4 2.80 -20.41 5.10
C LEU A 4 2.86 -21.77 5.82
N THR A 5 4.06 -22.33 5.94
CA THR A 5 4.26 -23.53 6.74
C THR A 5 4.11 -23.20 8.22
N PRO A 6 3.74 -24.15 9.07
CA PRO A 6 3.71 -23.93 10.53
C PRO A 6 5.04 -23.39 11.08
N ARG A 7 6.18 -23.80 10.49
CA ARG A 7 7.50 -23.26 10.82
C ARG A 7 7.64 -21.80 10.38
N GLY A 8 7.22 -21.47 9.17
CA GLY A 8 7.25 -20.09 8.65
C GLY A 8 6.39 -19.14 9.48
N ILE A 9 5.19 -19.56 9.89
CA ILE A 9 4.31 -18.78 10.77
C ILE A 9 4.98 -18.52 12.12
N ARG A 10 5.62 -19.53 12.71
CA ARG A 10 6.37 -19.39 13.98
C ARG A 10 7.56 -18.44 13.86
N GLU A 11 8.32 -18.52 12.79
CA GLU A 11 9.46 -17.60 12.55
C GLU A 11 8.98 -16.17 12.34
N ALA A 12 7.88 -15.98 11.60
CA ALA A 12 7.30 -14.66 11.37
C ALA A 12 6.76 -14.02 12.66
N ALA A 13 5.97 -14.77 13.44
CA ALA A 13 5.47 -14.31 14.74
C ALA A 13 6.61 -13.95 15.70
N ARG A 14 7.68 -14.76 15.74
CA ARG A 14 8.87 -14.48 16.56
C ARG A 14 9.58 -13.20 16.13
N ARG A 15 9.72 -12.97 14.82
CA ARG A 15 10.36 -11.75 14.28
C ARG A 15 9.60 -10.49 14.65
N GLU A 16 8.27 -10.57 14.73
CA GLU A 16 7.41 -9.46 15.11
C GLU A 16 7.21 -9.34 16.63
N GLY A 17 7.73 -10.28 17.43
CA GLY A 17 7.63 -10.24 18.88
C GLY A 17 6.20 -10.49 19.40
N ILE A 18 5.34 -11.14 18.62
CA ILE A 18 3.94 -11.40 18.95
C ILE A 18 3.63 -12.90 19.00
N SER A 19 2.49 -13.24 19.61
CA SER A 19 2.01 -14.63 19.61
C SER A 19 1.62 -15.09 18.20
N ILE A 20 1.62 -16.41 17.97
CA ILE A 20 1.15 -17.00 16.70
C ILE A 20 -0.29 -16.57 16.38
N ASN A 21 -1.17 -16.51 17.39
CA ASN A 21 -2.57 -16.12 17.18
C ASN A 21 -2.70 -14.65 16.77
N GLN A 22 -1.93 -13.76 17.39
CA GLN A 22 -1.89 -12.35 16.99
C GLN A 22 -1.34 -12.18 15.58
N PHE A 23 -0.29 -12.93 15.23
CA PHE A 23 0.27 -12.91 13.88
C PHE A 23 -0.77 -13.36 12.85
N ILE A 24 -1.47 -14.48 13.10
CA ILE A 24 -2.53 -14.97 12.20
C ILE A 24 -3.66 -13.95 12.08
N ALA A 25 -4.08 -13.31 13.17
CA ALA A 25 -5.11 -12.29 13.16
C ALA A 25 -4.68 -11.07 12.32
N SER A 26 -3.46 -10.56 12.52
CA SER A 26 -2.92 -9.43 11.75
C SER A 26 -2.81 -9.76 10.27
N ALA A 27 -2.18 -10.88 9.93
CA ALA A 27 -2.01 -11.32 8.54
C ALA A 27 -3.36 -11.54 7.83
N SER A 28 -4.38 -12.01 8.56
CA SER A 28 -5.74 -12.15 8.02
C SER A 28 -6.40 -10.80 7.78
N GLY A 29 -6.25 -9.86 8.72
CA GLY A 29 -6.72 -8.48 8.57
C GLY A 29 -6.05 -7.76 7.40
N GLU A 30 -4.73 -7.87 7.27
CA GLU A 30 -3.97 -7.31 6.14
C GLU A 30 -4.42 -7.88 4.79
N LYS A 31 -4.64 -9.19 4.70
CA LYS A 31 -5.14 -9.83 3.47
C LYS A 31 -6.54 -9.34 3.10
N LEU A 32 -7.44 -9.21 4.08
CA LEU A 32 -8.77 -8.64 3.87
C LEU A 32 -8.69 -7.17 3.43
N ALA A 33 -7.81 -6.38 4.05
CA ALA A 33 -7.58 -4.99 3.67
C ALA A 33 -7.03 -4.88 2.24
N ALA A 34 -6.10 -5.75 1.84
CA ALA A 34 -5.56 -5.80 0.49
C ALA A 34 -6.66 -6.09 -0.55
N TRP A 35 -7.54 -7.06 -0.29
CA TRP A 35 -8.69 -7.35 -1.15
C TRP A 35 -9.69 -6.20 -1.22
N ALA A 36 -9.98 -5.55 -0.09
CA ALA A 36 -10.85 -4.38 -0.06
C ALA A 36 -10.23 -3.19 -0.84
N MET A 37 -8.92 -3.01 -0.75
CA MET A 37 -8.17 -1.95 -1.42
C MET A 37 -8.24 -2.08 -2.94
N GLU A 38 -8.19 -3.31 -3.47
CA GLU A 38 -8.35 -3.55 -4.91
C GLU A 38 -9.70 -3.00 -5.42
N GLY A 39 -10.80 -3.35 -4.76
CA GLY A 39 -12.13 -2.86 -5.10
C GLY A 39 -12.25 -1.33 -4.94
N TYR A 40 -11.67 -0.78 -3.88
CA TYR A 40 -11.64 0.66 -3.64
C TYR A 40 -10.88 1.41 -4.75
N LEU A 41 -9.69 0.95 -5.14
CA LEU A 41 -8.88 1.56 -6.20
C LEU A 41 -9.60 1.48 -7.55
N ALA A 42 -10.23 0.35 -7.87
CA ALA A 42 -11.02 0.22 -9.09
C ALA A 42 -12.20 1.21 -9.10
N ALA A 43 -12.94 1.34 -8.00
CA ALA A 43 -14.04 2.29 -7.88
C ALA A 43 -13.60 3.76 -7.90
N ARG A 44 -12.45 4.07 -7.29
CA ARG A 44 -11.82 5.39 -7.35
C ARG A 44 -11.36 5.71 -8.77
N GLY A 45 -10.72 4.76 -9.44
CA GLY A 45 -10.19 4.89 -10.80
C GLY A 45 -11.28 5.20 -11.83
N ARG A 46 -12.46 4.58 -11.72
CA ARG A 46 -13.62 4.91 -12.57
C ARG A 46 -14.12 6.36 -12.45
N ARG A 47 -13.81 7.02 -11.34
CA ARG A 47 -14.14 8.44 -11.11
C ARG A 47 -13.01 9.38 -11.54
N GLY A 48 -11.87 8.83 -11.97
CA GLY A 48 -10.73 9.62 -12.42
C GLY A 48 -10.93 10.10 -13.85
N ASP A 49 -10.46 11.32 -14.11
CA ASP A 49 -10.40 11.89 -15.45
C ASP A 49 -8.95 12.35 -15.69
N ARG A 50 -8.32 11.80 -16.74
CA ARG A 50 -6.93 12.10 -17.09
C ARG A 50 -6.74 13.55 -17.51
N ALA A 51 -7.68 14.12 -18.27
CA ALA A 51 -7.59 15.49 -18.74
C ALA A 51 -7.75 16.48 -17.57
N GLN A 52 -8.67 16.20 -16.63
CA GLN A 52 -8.79 17.00 -15.41
C GLN A 52 -7.54 16.93 -14.54
N PHE A 53 -6.92 15.75 -14.44
CA PHE A 53 -5.67 15.56 -13.72
C PHE A 53 -4.52 16.38 -14.33
N GLU A 54 -4.34 16.30 -15.65
CA GLU A 54 -3.31 17.07 -16.36
C GLU A 54 -3.56 18.57 -16.29
N ALA A 55 -4.81 19.01 -16.43
CA ALA A 55 -5.19 20.41 -16.27
C ALA A 55 -4.93 20.94 -14.86
N ALA A 56 -5.07 20.10 -13.83
CA ALA A 56 -4.71 20.46 -12.46
C ALA A 56 -3.19 20.54 -12.27
N LEU A 57 -2.43 19.59 -12.82
CA LEU A 57 -0.97 19.60 -12.79
C LEU A 57 -0.37 20.82 -13.51
N ALA A 58 -0.93 21.22 -14.64
CA ALA A 58 -0.47 22.38 -15.40
C ALA A 58 -0.61 23.73 -14.64
N ARG A 59 -1.35 23.74 -13.52
CA ARG A 59 -1.43 24.92 -12.63
C ARG A 59 -0.24 25.03 -11.69
N VAL A 60 0.49 23.94 -11.48
CA VAL A 60 1.75 23.97 -10.75
C VAL A 60 2.77 24.64 -11.67
N GLY A 61 3.35 25.75 -11.20
CA GLY A 61 4.37 26.47 -11.95
C GLY A 61 5.58 25.59 -12.23
N ALA A 62 6.27 25.84 -13.35
CA ALA A 62 7.55 25.22 -13.65
C ALA A 62 8.69 25.96 -12.92
N ASP A 63 8.51 26.20 -11.62
CA ASP A 63 9.52 26.85 -10.81
C ASP A 63 10.73 25.93 -10.66
N GLU A 64 11.91 26.53 -10.54
CA GLU A 64 13.12 25.77 -10.25
C GLU A 64 12.96 24.99 -8.94
N PRO A 65 13.47 23.73 -8.87
CA PRO A 65 13.50 22.98 -7.63
C PRO A 65 14.09 23.82 -6.50
N ALA A 66 13.57 23.67 -5.28
CA ALA A 66 14.15 24.36 -4.15
C ALA A 66 15.60 23.90 -3.94
N PRO A 67 16.48 24.74 -3.38
CA PRO A 67 17.84 24.30 -3.01
C PRO A 67 17.78 23.04 -2.14
N GLY A 68 18.42 21.95 -2.58
CA GLY A 68 18.37 20.63 -1.94
C GLY A 68 17.35 19.63 -2.52
N ASP A 69 16.51 20.04 -3.47
CA ASP A 69 15.65 19.15 -4.28
C ASP A 69 16.34 18.69 -5.58
N GLU A 70 17.66 18.85 -5.68
CA GLU A 70 18.43 18.36 -6.82
C GLU A 70 18.49 16.82 -6.83
N VAL A 71 18.26 16.19 -7.99
CA VAL A 71 18.27 14.72 -8.19
C VAL A 71 19.64 14.15 -8.50
#